data_AF-A0A5B0M6H7-F1
#
_entry.id   AF-A0A5B0M6H7-F1
#
_cell.length_a   1.000
_cell.length_b   1.000
_cell.length_c   1.000
_cell.angle_alpha   90.00
_cell.angle_beta   90.00
_cell.angle_gamma   90.00
#
_symmetry.space_group_name_H-M   'P 1'
#
loop_
_entity.id
_entity.type
_entity.pdbx_description
1 polymer ?
#
loop_
_entity_poly.entity_id
_entity_poly.type
_entity_poly.pdbx_seq_one_letter_code
_entity_poly.pdbx_strand_id
1 'polypeptide(L)'
;MIGLLQLLRRLTGLTMVIAISLGILISATEVGLASEAIGMTKSTDRLDLSPCAQQIFESNRGGAADHLKASKIRYDKLHAKIQKSITDGNFIHVEDGESDDLWQNILGIMRGLVPKKVFLHGGYWKVREKCAHVMWDYFCAVFGIKKPEILLLHANKKGSFQPFDNAEGNGLLKIEDIEDLKNSSLDLTKEEYKEKVEQAGNSLRETLKNNDFTTIALKTAPAGLVDIIEEFKDKVAIIWTGPVERKPKSSSWVIKYNYYQAPVEGDRLLAMGVPIIITSPWIANARMNAIVDKQFMSAYRALLPKDTSFLPTDLSFPGFKNLANISVGQSAKFSQYIFSLADGLREKMFDLNKTLTKQLQSDKEDIHHQNLSKGDLEKALKKAEDTYFSQTLLAKRWEKLSSLNTENRIFREFCPVDHAVQVVSDPALKECVGEVVEVKMKRPDPAGDKLAIEVKPKLGSDIFIISQIFSPPLEDQIQHVIDWMAGGEKPKDLLTASSTQTPMGIASEV
;
A
#
# COMPACT_ATOMS: atom_id res chain seq x y z
N MET A 1 -22.66 -36.89 -17.84
CA MET A 1 -22.80 -36.51 -16.42
C MET A 1 -21.50 -35.99 -15.78
N ILE A 2 -20.31 -36.42 -16.22
CA ILE A 2 -19.02 -35.95 -15.68
C ILE A 2 -18.63 -34.53 -16.18
N GLY A 3 -19.08 -34.12 -17.38
CA GLY A 3 -18.79 -32.79 -17.94
C GLY A 3 -19.50 -31.61 -17.25
N LEU A 4 -20.68 -31.84 -16.65
CA LEU A 4 -21.46 -30.79 -15.98
C LEU A 4 -20.85 -30.40 -14.61
N LEU A 5 -20.23 -31.35 -13.90
CA LEU A 5 -19.53 -31.10 -12.63
C LEU A 5 -18.19 -30.35 -12.81
N GLN A 6 -17.50 -30.53 -13.94
CA GLN A 6 -16.29 -29.76 -14.26
C GLN A 6 -16.63 -28.31 -14.68
N LEU A 7 -17.77 -28.10 -15.35
CA LEU A 7 -18.28 -26.77 -15.68
C LEU A 7 -18.71 -26.00 -14.42
N LEU A 8 -19.42 -26.66 -13.49
CA LEU A 8 -19.82 -26.09 -12.19
C LEU A 8 -18.63 -25.77 -11.27
N ARG A 9 -17.53 -26.54 -11.33
CA ARG A 9 -16.28 -26.23 -10.62
C ARG A 9 -15.49 -25.06 -11.22
N ARG A 10 -15.58 -24.84 -12.54
CA ARG A 10 -15.01 -23.64 -13.18
C ARG A 10 -15.86 -22.40 -12.91
N LEU A 11 -17.19 -22.54 -12.85
CA LEU A 11 -18.11 -21.45 -12.51
C LEU A 11 -18.00 -20.99 -11.05
N THR A 12 -17.73 -21.90 -10.10
CA THR A 12 -17.58 -21.56 -8.66
C THR A 12 -16.25 -20.90 -8.33
N GLY A 13 -15.16 -21.22 -9.04
CA GLY A 13 -13.89 -20.48 -8.92
C GLY A 13 -13.95 -19.08 -9.56
N LEU A 14 -14.71 -18.91 -10.63
CA LEU A 14 -14.89 -17.62 -11.32
C LEU A 14 -15.88 -16.70 -10.57
N THR A 15 -16.91 -17.25 -9.93
CA THR A 15 -17.89 -16.44 -9.16
C THR A 15 -17.30 -15.79 -7.91
N MET A 16 -16.27 -16.39 -7.30
CA MET A 16 -15.56 -15.76 -6.18
C MET A 16 -14.71 -14.56 -6.62
N VAL A 17 -14.19 -14.56 -7.86
CA VAL A 17 -13.49 -13.38 -8.43
C VAL A 17 -14.48 -12.33 -8.95
N ILE A 18 -15.67 -12.74 -9.40
CA ILE A 18 -16.72 -11.84 -9.90
C ILE A 18 -17.46 -11.12 -8.76
N ALA A 19 -17.63 -11.72 -7.58
CA ALA A 19 -18.20 -11.05 -6.40
C ALA A 19 -17.31 -9.89 -5.91
N ILE A 20 -15.99 -9.96 -6.12
CA ILE A 20 -15.00 -8.96 -5.71
C ILE A 20 -15.18 -7.61 -6.44
N SER A 21 -15.84 -7.61 -7.60
CA SER A 21 -16.13 -6.37 -8.36
C SER A 21 -17.55 -5.81 -8.13
N LEU A 22 -18.44 -6.57 -7.47
CA LEU A 22 -19.85 -6.19 -7.31
C LEU A 22 -20.11 -5.19 -6.16
N GLY A 23 -19.20 -5.06 -5.20
CA GLY A 23 -19.40 -4.22 -4.00
C GLY A 23 -19.42 -2.71 -4.25
N ILE A 24 -19.13 -2.26 -5.48
CA ILE A 24 -18.97 -0.83 -5.80
C ILE A 24 -20.30 -0.15 -6.15
N LEU A 25 -21.40 -0.88 -6.40
CA LEU A 25 -22.51 -0.35 -7.22
C LEU A 25 -23.92 -0.30 -6.63
N ILE A 26 -24.09 -0.25 -5.31
CA ILE A 26 -25.40 0.07 -4.71
C ILE A 26 -25.36 1.42 -4.00
N SER A 27 -25.11 2.50 -4.76
CA SER A 27 -25.55 3.88 -4.46
C SER A 27 -25.14 4.81 -5.61
N ALA A 28 -25.73 4.59 -6.78
CA ALA A 28 -25.66 5.54 -7.90
C ALA A 28 -27.00 5.55 -8.63
N THR A 29 -28.04 5.98 -7.91
CA THR A 29 -29.28 6.48 -8.51
C THR A 29 -29.44 7.92 -8.04
N GLU A 30 -28.90 8.85 -8.83
CA GLU A 30 -29.58 10.08 -9.22
C GLU A 30 -28.69 10.82 -10.22
N VAL A 31 -29.20 10.91 -11.45
CA VAL A 31 -28.62 11.67 -12.56
C VAL A 31 -29.17 13.09 -12.48
N GLY A 32 -28.30 14.10 -12.58
CA GLY A 32 -28.71 15.49 -12.73
C GLY A 32 -27.64 16.32 -13.43
N LEU A 33 -27.93 16.74 -14.66
CA LEU A 33 -27.21 17.77 -15.40
C LEU A 33 -27.13 19.07 -14.59
N ALA A 34 -25.93 19.60 -14.34
CA ALA A 34 -25.71 21.02 -14.14
C ALA A 34 -24.24 21.40 -14.41
N SER A 35 -24.07 22.44 -15.22
CA SER A 35 -22.81 23.09 -15.53
C SER A 35 -22.26 23.91 -14.37
N GLU A 36 -21.02 24.36 -14.58
CA GLU A 36 -20.35 25.51 -14.00
C GLU A 36 -19.41 25.30 -12.81
N ALA A 37 -18.16 25.71 -13.09
CA ALA A 37 -17.17 26.31 -12.20
C ALA A 37 -16.87 25.59 -10.89
N ILE A 38 -15.70 24.92 -10.88
CA ILE A 38 -14.94 24.67 -9.65
C ILE A 38 -14.50 26.03 -9.12
N GLY A 39 -15.35 26.63 -8.29
CA GLY A 39 -15.05 27.86 -7.56
C GLY A 39 -14.07 27.56 -6.42
N MET A 40 -12.90 28.16 -6.50
CA MET A 40 -12.03 28.35 -5.34
C MET A 40 -12.75 29.20 -4.27
N THR A 41 -12.69 28.69 -3.03
CA THR A 41 -12.75 29.40 -1.73
C THR A 41 -13.85 30.44 -1.47
N LYS A 42 -14.72 30.17 -0.49
CA LYS A 42 -15.10 31.15 0.53
C LYS A 42 -15.03 30.50 1.91
N SER A 43 -14.31 31.14 2.82
CA SER A 43 -14.21 30.74 4.22
C SER A 43 -15.57 30.85 4.89
N THR A 44 -15.90 29.84 5.68
CA THR A 44 -16.95 29.91 6.70
C THR A 44 -16.34 29.28 7.95
N ASP A 45 -16.59 29.87 9.12
CA ASP A 45 -16.00 29.56 10.45
C ASP A 45 -16.24 28.12 10.95
N ARG A 46 -15.83 27.12 10.17
CA ARG A 46 -15.82 25.70 10.47
C ARG A 46 -14.35 25.30 10.56
N LEU A 47 -14.00 24.47 11.55
CA LEU A 47 -12.70 23.79 11.53
C LEU A 47 -12.47 23.20 10.15
N ASP A 48 -11.39 23.59 9.48
CA ASP A 48 -10.97 23.05 8.20
C ASP A 48 -10.48 21.60 8.39
N LEU A 49 -11.41 20.70 8.68
CA LEU A 49 -11.17 19.26 8.81
C LEU A 49 -10.68 18.72 7.47
N SER A 50 -9.70 17.82 7.51
CA SER A 50 -9.28 17.09 6.31
C SER A 50 -10.47 16.30 5.72
N PRO A 51 -10.45 15.98 4.41
CA PRO A 51 -11.51 15.17 3.82
C PRO A 51 -11.69 13.79 4.48
N CYS A 52 -10.62 13.22 5.06
CA CYS A 52 -10.70 12.01 5.88
C CYS A 52 -11.47 12.26 7.17
N ALA A 53 -11.08 13.28 7.94
CA ALA A 53 -11.76 13.62 9.20
C ALA A 53 -13.21 14.04 8.98
N GLN A 54 -13.51 14.76 7.89
CA GLN A 54 -14.90 15.11 7.55
C GLN A 54 -15.80 13.87 7.40
N GLN A 55 -15.29 12.79 6.79
CA GLN A 55 -16.03 11.54 6.66
C GLN A 55 -16.12 10.79 8.00
N ILE A 56 -15.03 10.74 8.77
CA ILE A 56 -15.04 10.10 10.10
C ILE A 56 -16.07 10.78 11.01
N PHE A 57 -16.08 12.13 11.04
CA PHE A 57 -16.98 12.93 11.87
C PHE A 57 -18.32 13.26 11.22
N GLU A 58 -18.69 12.63 10.09
CA GLU A 58 -19.90 12.98 9.34
C GLU A 58 -21.15 13.00 10.23
N SER A 59 -21.26 12.03 11.14
CA SER A 59 -22.38 11.89 12.08
C SER A 59 -22.28 12.74 13.37
N ASN A 60 -21.13 13.38 13.64
CA ASN A 60 -20.92 14.19 14.85
C ASN A 60 -19.82 15.25 14.66
N ARG A 61 -20.13 16.30 13.89
CA ARG A 61 -19.18 17.38 13.58
C ARG A 61 -18.87 18.31 14.76
N GLY A 62 -19.80 18.46 15.70
CA GLY A 62 -19.69 19.43 16.80
C GLY A 62 -18.57 19.13 17.80
N GLY A 63 -18.15 17.87 17.93
CA GLY A 63 -17.07 17.45 18.83
C GLY A 63 -15.72 17.21 18.14
N ALA A 64 -15.57 17.53 16.86
CA ALA A 64 -14.39 17.14 16.09
C ALA A 64 -13.09 17.83 16.57
N ALA A 65 -13.13 19.11 16.93
CA ALA A 65 -11.95 19.83 17.42
C ALA A 65 -11.34 19.23 18.70
N ASP A 66 -12.17 19.03 19.71
CA ASP A 66 -11.74 18.45 20.99
C ASP A 66 -11.25 17.02 20.80
N HIS A 67 -11.90 16.28 19.89
CA HIS A 67 -11.47 14.94 19.53
C HIS A 67 -10.08 14.94 18.89
N LEU A 68 -9.85 15.77 17.87
CA LEU A 68 -8.56 15.90 17.19
C LEU A 68 -7.45 16.32 18.16
N LYS A 69 -7.74 17.28 19.05
CA LYS A 69 -6.79 17.73 20.07
C LYS A 69 -6.41 16.59 21.03
N ALA A 70 -7.40 15.83 21.53
CA ALA A 70 -7.16 14.69 22.39
C ALA A 70 -6.39 13.56 21.65
N SER A 71 -6.76 13.29 20.40
CA SER A 71 -6.09 12.35 19.51
C SER A 71 -4.63 12.69 19.31
N LYS A 72 -4.31 13.95 19.04
CA LYS A 72 -2.92 14.40 18.87
C LYS A 72 -2.08 14.18 20.13
N ILE A 73 -2.63 14.46 21.32
CA ILE A 73 -1.91 14.26 22.59
C ILE A 73 -1.60 12.77 22.82
N ARG A 74 -2.55 11.87 22.58
CA ARG A 74 -2.32 10.43 22.74
C ARG A 74 -1.39 9.87 21.66
N TYR A 75 -1.57 10.34 20.42
CA TYR A 75 -0.68 10.03 19.30
C TYR A 75 0.76 10.43 19.63
N ASP A 76 1.01 11.66 20.10
CA ASP A 76 2.37 12.14 20.40
C ASP A 76 3.06 11.31 21.49
N LYS A 77 2.29 10.84 22.49
CA LYS A 77 2.79 9.92 23.52
C LYS A 77 3.17 8.56 22.93
N LEU A 78 2.34 8.03 22.02
CA LEU A 78 2.64 6.78 21.32
C LEU A 78 3.83 6.93 20.36
N HIS A 79 3.87 8.02 19.60
CA HIS A 79 4.96 8.35 18.67
C HIS A 79 6.29 8.45 19.39
N ALA A 80 6.35 9.09 20.57
CA ALA A 80 7.56 9.12 21.39
C ALA A 80 8.03 7.70 21.81
N LYS A 81 7.12 6.79 22.15
CA LYS A 81 7.46 5.38 22.45
C LYS A 81 7.97 4.64 21.21
N ILE A 82 7.34 4.86 20.06
CA ILE A 82 7.76 4.31 18.77
C ILE A 82 9.17 4.80 18.43
N GLN A 83 9.42 6.10 18.54
CA GLN A 83 10.72 6.70 18.24
C GLN A 83 11.83 6.16 19.16
N LYS A 84 11.54 6.00 20.46
CA LYS A 84 12.46 5.33 21.38
C LYS A 84 12.74 3.89 20.95
N SER A 85 11.70 3.12 20.64
CA SER A 85 11.82 1.73 20.19
C SER A 85 12.65 1.59 18.92
N ILE A 86 12.46 2.46 17.94
CA ILE A 86 13.27 2.51 16.71
C ILE A 86 14.73 2.86 17.03
N THR A 87 14.96 3.87 17.87
CA THR A 87 16.32 4.28 18.30
C THR A 87 17.06 3.16 19.03
N ASP A 88 16.34 2.38 19.84
CA ASP A 88 16.87 1.21 20.56
C ASP A 88 17.10 0.00 19.62
N GLY A 89 16.83 0.13 18.32
CA GLY A 89 16.97 -0.96 17.33
C GLY A 89 15.84 -1.99 17.36
N ASN A 90 14.71 -1.68 18.01
CA ASN A 90 13.55 -2.55 18.16
C ASN A 90 12.49 -2.29 17.08
N PHE A 91 12.96 -2.22 15.83
CA PHE A 91 12.13 -1.97 14.66
C PHE A 91 12.10 -3.18 13.73
N ILE A 92 10.90 -3.56 13.29
CA ILE A 92 10.65 -4.73 12.45
C ILE A 92 9.83 -4.28 11.23
N HIS A 93 10.19 -4.78 10.05
CA HIS A 93 9.36 -4.68 8.85
C HIS A 93 8.65 -6.00 8.58
N VAL A 94 7.40 -5.95 8.13
CA VAL A 94 6.67 -7.07 7.54
C VAL A 94 6.26 -6.64 6.14
N GLU A 95 6.82 -7.29 5.11
CA GLU A 95 6.78 -6.88 3.71
C GLU A 95 6.40 -8.02 2.78
N ASP A 96 5.78 -7.70 1.64
CA ASP A 96 5.45 -8.66 0.59
C ASP A 96 6.28 -8.48 -0.69
N GLY A 97 7.36 -7.67 -0.62
CA GLY A 97 8.40 -7.62 -1.63
C GLY A 97 8.00 -6.86 -2.89
N GLU A 98 6.90 -6.10 -2.83
CA GLU A 98 6.50 -5.20 -3.89
C GLU A 98 7.47 -4.00 -4.02
N SER A 99 7.32 -3.23 -5.10
CA SER A 99 8.23 -2.12 -5.36
C SER A 99 8.21 -1.05 -4.26
N ASP A 100 7.05 -0.82 -3.63
CA ASP A 100 6.88 0.16 -2.56
C ASP A 100 7.55 -0.25 -1.25
N ASP A 101 7.67 -1.55 -0.96
CA ASP A 101 8.51 -2.05 0.13
C ASP A 101 9.98 -1.68 -0.07
N LEU A 102 10.50 -1.93 -1.28
CA LEU A 102 11.90 -1.63 -1.64
C LEU A 102 12.17 -0.12 -1.57
N TRP A 103 11.23 0.68 -2.03
CA TRP A 103 11.29 2.13 -1.91
C TRP A 103 11.27 2.60 -0.45
N GLN A 104 10.40 2.04 0.39
CA GLN A 104 10.35 2.38 1.80
C GLN A 104 11.65 2.00 2.52
N ASN A 105 12.21 0.82 2.19
CA ASN A 105 13.48 0.36 2.72
C ASN A 105 14.62 1.34 2.40
N ILE A 106 14.76 1.77 1.13
CA ILE A 106 15.82 2.73 0.75
C ILE A 106 15.62 4.10 1.40
N LEU A 107 14.37 4.58 1.55
CA LEU A 107 14.10 5.81 2.27
C LEU A 107 14.57 5.72 3.72
N GLY A 108 14.27 4.60 4.40
CA GLY A 108 14.69 4.38 5.78
C GLY A 108 16.21 4.36 5.88
N ILE A 109 16.87 3.60 5.00
CA ILE A 109 18.33 3.49 4.96
C ILE A 109 18.99 4.86 4.77
N MET A 110 18.51 5.69 3.83
CA MET A 110 19.06 7.04 3.61
C MET A 110 18.88 7.98 4.81
N ARG A 111 18.02 7.62 5.77
CA ARG A 111 17.80 8.33 7.03
C ARG A 111 18.43 7.63 8.24
N GLY A 112 19.22 6.56 8.02
CA GLY A 112 19.85 5.78 9.07
C GLY A 112 18.89 4.84 9.82
N LEU A 113 17.69 4.62 9.28
CA LEU A 113 16.67 3.74 9.84
C LEU A 113 16.76 2.37 9.17
N VAL A 114 17.37 1.41 9.88
CA VAL A 114 17.50 0.03 9.41
C VAL A 114 16.75 -0.88 10.37
N PRO A 115 15.79 -1.69 9.91
CA PRO A 115 15.09 -2.63 10.77
C PRO A 115 16.05 -3.71 11.28
N LYS A 116 15.78 -4.26 12.46
CA LYS A 116 16.50 -5.43 12.98
C LYS A 116 16.11 -6.70 12.24
N LYS A 117 14.83 -6.79 11.85
CA LYS A 117 14.23 -7.95 11.20
C LYS A 117 13.31 -7.53 10.06
N VAL A 118 13.29 -8.34 9.03
CA VAL A 118 12.39 -8.23 7.89
C VAL A 118 11.66 -9.57 7.73
N PHE A 119 10.35 -9.55 7.93
CA PHE A 119 9.50 -10.71 7.72
C PHE A 119 8.85 -10.63 6.35
N LEU A 120 9.01 -11.68 5.57
CA LEU A 120 8.47 -11.80 4.23
C LEU A 120 7.09 -12.47 4.26
N HIS A 121 6.16 -11.92 3.49
CA HIS A 121 4.79 -12.39 3.39
C HIS A 121 4.40 -12.66 1.94
N GLY A 122 3.66 -13.73 1.69
CA GLY A 122 2.98 -14.02 0.43
C GLY A 122 3.89 -14.49 -0.71
N GLY A 123 3.34 -14.45 -1.91
CA GLY A 123 4.01 -14.70 -3.19
C GLY A 123 4.74 -16.03 -3.31
N TYR A 124 5.66 -16.08 -4.27
CA TYR A 124 6.56 -17.22 -4.47
C TYR A 124 7.70 -17.12 -3.46
N TRP A 125 7.48 -17.68 -2.27
CA TRP A 125 8.32 -17.43 -1.10
C TRP A 125 9.83 -17.62 -1.33
N LYS A 126 10.25 -18.59 -2.15
CA LYS A 126 11.69 -18.78 -2.47
C LYS A 126 12.24 -17.69 -3.39
N VAL A 127 11.44 -17.23 -4.35
CA VAL A 127 11.81 -16.09 -5.21
C VAL A 127 11.96 -14.85 -4.33
N ARG A 128 10.98 -14.61 -3.46
CA ARG A 128 10.94 -13.47 -2.54
C ARG A 128 12.10 -13.44 -1.58
N GLU A 129 12.34 -14.56 -0.90
CA GLU A 129 13.49 -14.71 0.01
C GLU A 129 14.81 -14.45 -0.72
N LYS A 130 14.97 -14.98 -1.93
CA LYS A 130 16.17 -14.76 -2.74
C LYS A 130 16.33 -13.29 -3.13
N CYS A 131 15.26 -12.63 -3.61
CA CYS A 131 15.29 -11.23 -4.01
C CYS A 131 15.58 -10.31 -2.82
N ALA A 132 14.92 -10.53 -1.68
CA ALA A 132 15.14 -9.80 -0.44
C ALA A 132 16.59 -9.91 0.01
N HIS A 133 17.17 -11.12 0.04
CA HIS A 133 18.58 -11.29 0.39
C HIS A 133 19.52 -10.53 -0.54
N VAL A 134 19.33 -10.63 -1.87
CA VAL A 134 20.18 -9.94 -2.85
C VAL A 134 20.10 -8.41 -2.70
N MET A 135 18.90 -7.87 -2.48
CA MET A 135 18.70 -6.42 -2.32
C MET A 135 19.25 -5.91 -0.99
N TRP A 136 19.05 -6.63 0.11
CA TRP A 136 19.65 -6.25 1.39
C TRP A 136 21.17 -6.38 1.38
N ASP A 137 21.75 -7.38 0.72
CA ASP A 137 23.21 -7.46 0.53
C ASP A 137 23.73 -6.26 -0.28
N TYR A 138 22.99 -5.86 -1.31
CA TYR A 138 23.31 -4.66 -2.08
C TYR A 138 23.27 -3.40 -1.22
N PHE A 139 22.21 -3.19 -0.43
CA PHE A 139 22.11 -2.06 0.48
C PHE A 139 23.24 -2.04 1.52
N CYS A 140 23.61 -3.19 2.08
CA CYS A 140 24.73 -3.30 3.01
C CYS A 140 26.04 -2.82 2.36
N ALA A 141 26.31 -3.25 1.13
CA ALA A 141 27.52 -2.86 0.39
C ALA A 141 27.54 -1.37 0.02
N VAL A 142 26.40 -0.80 -0.37
CA VAL A 142 26.29 0.60 -0.83
C VAL A 142 26.31 1.60 0.32
N PHE A 143 25.68 1.25 1.45
CA PHE A 143 25.45 2.18 2.56
C PHE A 143 26.27 1.87 3.82
N GLY A 144 27.03 0.77 3.84
CA GLY A 144 27.83 0.39 5.01
C GLY A 144 26.99 -0.02 6.22
N ILE A 145 25.77 -0.51 6.00
CA ILE A 145 24.83 -0.88 7.07
C ILE A 145 24.89 -2.37 7.41
N LYS A 146 24.37 -2.73 8.59
CA LYS A 146 24.19 -4.13 8.99
C LYS A 146 22.95 -4.72 8.32
N LYS A 147 23.08 -5.92 7.77
CA LYS A 147 21.97 -6.68 7.20
C LYS A 147 20.95 -7.05 8.27
N PRO A 148 19.64 -6.81 8.06
CA PRO A 148 18.60 -7.36 8.92
C PRO A 148 18.56 -8.89 8.83
N GLU A 149 18.01 -9.52 9.86
CA GLU A 149 17.59 -10.92 9.76
C GLU A 149 16.33 -10.99 8.89
N ILE A 150 16.38 -11.77 7.80
CA ILE A 150 15.30 -11.91 6.82
C ILE A 150 14.66 -13.28 7.00
N LEU A 151 13.35 -13.33 7.23
CA LEU A 151 12.63 -14.54 7.63
C LEU A 151 11.30 -14.63 6.88
N LEU A 152 10.85 -15.85 6.57
CA LEU A 152 9.55 -16.08 5.93
C LEU A 152 8.45 -16.28 6.96
N LEU A 153 7.43 -15.42 6.96
CA LEU A 153 6.29 -15.53 7.88
C LEU A 153 5.13 -16.32 7.27
N HIS A 154 4.86 -16.11 5.98
CA HIS A 154 3.73 -16.69 5.28
C HIS A 154 3.97 -16.71 3.77
N ALA A 155 3.44 -17.70 3.05
CA ALA A 155 3.52 -17.80 1.59
C ALA A 155 2.13 -17.92 0.94
N ASN A 156 2.03 -17.50 -0.32
CA ASN A 156 0.78 -17.65 -1.08
C ASN A 156 0.52 -19.10 -1.46
N LYS A 157 -0.76 -19.51 -1.38
CA LYS A 157 -1.22 -20.81 -1.88
C LYS A 157 -1.40 -20.78 -3.39
N LYS A 158 -1.34 -21.95 -4.03
CA LYS A 158 -1.65 -22.07 -5.47
C LYS A 158 -3.01 -21.44 -5.80
N GLY A 159 -3.02 -20.50 -6.74
CA GLY A 159 -4.22 -19.75 -7.16
C GLY A 159 -4.45 -18.42 -6.45
N SER A 160 -3.60 -18.04 -5.48
CA SER A 160 -3.68 -16.74 -4.77
C SER A 160 -2.63 -15.72 -5.23
N PHE A 161 -1.81 -16.07 -6.22
CA PHE A 161 -0.77 -15.19 -6.76
C PHE A 161 -1.35 -14.01 -7.53
N GLN A 162 -0.73 -12.85 -7.37
CA GLN A 162 -1.11 -11.61 -8.04
C GLN A 162 -0.26 -11.32 -9.29
N PRO A 163 -0.67 -10.36 -10.12
CA PRO A 163 0.14 -9.92 -11.26
C PRO A 163 1.58 -9.52 -10.88
N PHE A 164 1.79 -8.85 -9.74
CA PHE A 164 3.14 -8.45 -9.29
C PHE A 164 4.00 -9.63 -8.84
N ASP A 165 3.43 -10.67 -8.21
CA ASP A 165 4.16 -11.91 -7.84
C ASP A 165 4.81 -12.57 -9.06
N ASN A 166 4.22 -12.39 -10.24
CA ASN A 166 4.73 -12.94 -11.50
C ASN A 166 5.87 -12.12 -12.13
N ALA A 167 5.99 -10.84 -11.75
CA ALA A 167 7.07 -9.95 -12.18
C ALA A 167 8.30 -10.03 -11.26
N GLU A 168 8.15 -10.62 -10.07
CA GLU A 168 9.20 -10.73 -9.07
C GLU A 168 10.44 -11.48 -9.58
N GLY A 169 11.64 -11.01 -9.20
CA GLY A 169 12.93 -11.54 -9.64
C GLY A 169 13.44 -11.00 -10.98
N ASN A 170 12.56 -10.53 -11.86
CA ASN A 170 12.97 -9.99 -13.17
C ASN A 170 13.94 -8.82 -13.02
N GLY A 171 15.02 -8.82 -13.81
CA GLY A 171 16.07 -7.80 -13.76
C GLY A 171 17.03 -7.93 -12.57
N LEU A 172 16.80 -8.88 -11.66
CA LEU A 172 17.66 -9.14 -10.50
C LEU A 172 18.27 -10.55 -10.51
N LEU A 173 17.47 -11.55 -10.90
CA LEU A 173 17.85 -12.96 -10.96
C LEU A 173 17.83 -13.44 -12.42
N LYS A 174 18.45 -14.61 -12.68
CA LYS A 174 18.36 -15.25 -14.00
C LYS A 174 16.98 -15.85 -14.19
N ILE A 175 16.49 -15.87 -15.44
CA ILE A 175 15.14 -16.35 -15.77
C ILE A 175 14.97 -17.82 -15.39
N GLU A 176 15.97 -18.66 -15.64
CA GLU A 176 15.92 -20.08 -15.30
C GLU A 176 15.80 -20.29 -13.78
N ASP A 177 16.59 -19.53 -13.00
CA ASP A 177 16.55 -19.57 -11.54
C ASP A 177 15.17 -19.13 -11.00
N ILE A 178 14.55 -18.11 -11.61
CA ILE A 178 13.23 -17.62 -11.21
C ILE A 178 12.17 -18.71 -11.35
N GLU A 179 12.12 -19.39 -12.50
CA GLU A 179 11.11 -20.42 -12.76
C GLU A 179 11.29 -21.65 -11.85
N ASP A 180 12.54 -22.06 -11.59
CA ASP A 180 12.83 -23.13 -10.64
C ASP A 180 12.41 -22.78 -9.20
N LEU A 181 12.66 -21.53 -8.76
CA LEU A 181 12.25 -21.04 -7.45
C LEU A 181 10.72 -20.91 -7.35
N LYS A 182 10.04 -20.44 -8.40
CA LYS A 182 8.56 -20.38 -8.46
C LYS A 182 7.96 -21.76 -8.28
N ASN A 183 8.41 -22.74 -9.07
CA ASN A 183 7.93 -24.12 -9.00
C ASN A 183 8.17 -24.73 -7.61
N SER A 184 9.34 -24.47 -7.04
CA SER A 184 9.72 -24.95 -5.71
C SER A 184 8.93 -24.28 -4.57
N SER A 185 8.29 -23.13 -4.82
CA SER A 185 7.49 -22.41 -3.83
C SER A 185 6.05 -22.90 -3.73
N LEU A 186 5.57 -23.72 -4.68
CA LEU A 186 4.15 -24.09 -4.78
C LEU A 186 3.67 -25.11 -3.75
N ASP A 187 4.59 -25.93 -3.22
CA ASP A 187 4.26 -27.00 -2.27
C ASP A 187 4.56 -26.58 -0.83
N LEU A 188 3.54 -26.06 -0.17
CA LEU A 188 3.60 -25.63 1.23
C LEU A 188 3.47 -26.79 2.24
N THR A 189 3.42 -28.05 1.77
CA THR A 189 3.42 -29.22 2.66
C THR A 189 4.81 -29.74 2.99
N LYS A 190 5.82 -29.29 2.22
CA LYS A 190 7.23 -29.63 2.43
C LYS A 190 7.72 -29.15 3.80
N GLU A 191 8.56 -29.97 4.42
CA GLU A 191 9.09 -29.69 5.75
C GLU A 191 9.92 -28.40 5.80
N GLU A 192 10.72 -28.15 4.75
CA GLU A 192 11.49 -26.91 4.58
C GLU A 192 10.63 -25.65 4.77
N TYR A 193 9.42 -25.61 4.21
CA TYR A 193 8.53 -24.45 4.36
C TYR A 193 8.03 -24.31 5.80
N LYS A 194 7.63 -25.43 6.44
CA LYS A 194 7.14 -25.41 7.82
C LYS A 194 8.23 -24.96 8.79
N GLU A 195 9.43 -25.51 8.64
CA GLU A 195 10.61 -25.15 9.44
C GLU A 195 10.92 -23.65 9.30
N LYS A 196 10.84 -23.09 8.10
CA LYS A 196 11.05 -21.64 7.85
C LYS A 196 10.02 -20.77 8.58
N VAL A 197 8.74 -21.12 8.50
CA VAL A 197 7.66 -20.39 9.18
C VAL A 197 7.76 -20.53 10.69
N GLU A 198 8.07 -21.72 11.19
CA GLU A 198 8.29 -21.96 12.62
C GLU A 198 9.49 -21.16 13.15
N GLN A 199 10.61 -21.17 12.42
CA GLN A 199 11.80 -20.38 12.75
C GLN A 199 11.47 -18.89 12.81
N ALA A 200 10.70 -18.38 11.83
CA ALA A 200 10.26 -16.99 11.82
C ALA A 200 9.41 -16.65 13.05
N GLY A 201 8.44 -17.51 13.38
CA GLY A 201 7.59 -17.34 14.56
C GLY A 201 8.38 -17.36 15.87
N ASN A 202 9.32 -18.30 16.02
CA ASN A 202 10.17 -18.40 17.20
C ASN A 202 11.11 -17.19 17.34
N SER A 203 11.73 -16.75 16.24
CA SER A 203 12.60 -15.56 16.22
C SER A 203 11.83 -14.28 16.56
N LEU A 204 10.56 -14.15 16.12
CA LEU A 204 9.69 -13.04 16.52
C LEU A 204 9.36 -13.10 18.01
N ARG A 205 8.89 -14.25 18.53
CA ARG A 205 8.59 -14.42 19.96
C ARG A 205 9.77 -14.09 20.86
N GLU A 206 10.96 -14.58 20.51
CA GLU A 206 12.18 -14.28 21.25
C GLU A 206 12.48 -12.77 21.25
N THR A 207 12.33 -12.12 20.10
CA THR A 207 12.54 -10.67 19.99
C THR A 207 11.55 -9.89 20.86
N LEU A 208 10.26 -10.22 20.80
CA LEU A 208 9.23 -9.54 21.60
C LEU A 208 9.36 -9.82 23.11
N LYS A 209 9.82 -11.01 23.48
CA LYS A 209 10.11 -11.37 24.87
C LYS A 209 11.24 -10.50 25.45
N ASN A 210 12.32 -10.34 24.69
CA ASN A 210 13.53 -9.65 25.12
C ASN A 210 13.42 -8.12 25.08
N ASN A 211 12.51 -7.59 24.28
CA ASN A 211 12.28 -6.15 24.16
C ASN A 211 11.26 -5.66 25.19
N ASP A 212 11.45 -4.43 25.68
CA ASP A 212 10.44 -3.72 26.47
C ASP A 212 9.29 -3.23 25.58
N PHE A 213 9.63 -2.75 24.38
CA PHE A 213 8.69 -2.27 23.40
C PHE A 213 9.24 -2.43 21.98
N THR A 214 8.42 -2.95 21.06
CA THR A 214 8.79 -3.20 19.66
C THR A 214 7.82 -2.49 18.72
N THR A 215 8.38 -1.79 17.73
CA THR A 215 7.60 -1.20 16.65
C THR A 215 7.63 -2.12 15.44
N ILE A 216 6.46 -2.43 14.89
CA ILE A 216 6.30 -3.23 13.68
C ILE A 216 5.70 -2.35 12.58
N ALA A 217 6.45 -2.12 11.51
CA ALA A 217 5.90 -1.59 10.26
C ALA A 217 5.25 -2.75 9.49
N LEU A 218 3.93 -2.84 9.57
CA LEU A 218 3.12 -3.79 8.82
C LEU A 218 2.76 -3.17 7.48
N LYS A 219 3.49 -3.55 6.43
CA LYS A 219 3.32 -3.02 5.07
C LYS A 219 2.37 -3.90 4.22
N THR A 220 2.09 -5.10 4.71
CA THR A 220 1.25 -6.11 4.03
C THR A 220 0.11 -6.61 4.95
N ALA A 221 -0.45 -7.78 4.63
CA ALA A 221 -1.46 -8.47 5.43
C ALA A 221 -0.90 -8.96 6.78
N PRO A 222 -1.70 -8.99 7.86
CA PRO A 222 -1.25 -9.47 9.17
C PRO A 222 -1.17 -11.00 9.29
N ALA A 223 -1.23 -11.75 8.19
CA ALA A 223 -1.26 -13.22 8.24
C ALA A 223 0.03 -13.79 8.85
N GLY A 224 -0.12 -14.80 9.71
CA GLY A 224 1.01 -15.40 10.45
C GLY A 224 1.58 -14.55 11.59
N LEU A 225 1.12 -13.30 11.76
CA LEU A 225 1.61 -12.37 12.76
C LEU A 225 0.72 -12.30 14.02
N VAL A 226 -0.60 -12.37 13.82
CA VAL A 226 -1.61 -12.03 14.84
C VAL A 226 -1.50 -12.86 16.11
N ASP A 227 -1.30 -14.17 16.02
CA ASP A 227 -1.20 -15.04 17.20
C ASP A 227 -0.03 -14.62 18.09
N ILE A 228 1.11 -14.27 17.47
CA ILE A 228 2.30 -13.85 18.21
C ILE A 228 2.10 -12.45 18.80
N ILE A 229 1.49 -11.51 18.07
CA ILE A 229 1.21 -10.18 18.65
C ILE A 229 0.24 -10.30 19.83
N GLU A 230 -0.75 -11.20 19.77
CA GLU A 230 -1.70 -11.40 20.86
C GLU A 230 -1.00 -11.80 22.18
N GLU A 231 0.03 -12.66 22.09
CA GLU A 231 0.88 -13.05 23.23
C GLU A 231 1.65 -11.86 23.85
N PHE A 232 1.97 -10.82 23.07
CA PHE A 232 2.85 -9.70 23.46
C PHE A 232 2.21 -8.30 23.27
N LYS A 233 0.88 -8.21 23.21
CA LYS A 233 0.16 -7.00 22.76
C LYS A 233 0.49 -5.72 23.54
N ASP A 234 0.86 -5.82 24.82
CA ASP A 234 1.22 -4.67 25.66
C ASP A 234 2.62 -4.11 25.38
N LYS A 235 3.42 -4.83 24.57
CA LYS A 235 4.80 -4.49 24.20
C LYS A 235 4.97 -4.10 22.73
N VAL A 236 3.88 -3.99 21.97
CA VAL A 236 3.93 -3.80 20.52
C VAL A 236 3.19 -2.52 20.12
N ALA A 237 3.69 -1.81 19.13
CA ALA A 237 2.91 -0.90 18.32
C ALA A 237 3.06 -1.24 16.84
N ILE A 238 1.99 -0.98 16.08
CA ILE A 238 1.92 -1.28 14.66
C ILE A 238 1.78 0.03 13.89
N ILE A 239 2.64 0.22 12.90
CA ILE A 239 2.45 1.21 11.85
C ILE A 239 1.90 0.43 10.66
N TRP A 240 0.63 0.62 10.32
CA TRP A 240 -0.04 -0.13 9.26
C TRP A 240 -0.31 0.75 8.05
N THR A 241 0.12 0.33 6.87
CA THR A 241 -0.09 1.05 5.61
C THR A 241 -1.53 0.91 5.07
N GLY A 242 -2.41 0.36 5.91
CA GLY A 242 -3.83 0.68 5.96
C GLY A 242 -4.73 -0.51 5.61
N PRO A 243 -5.75 -0.81 6.42
CA PRO A 243 -6.78 -1.78 6.08
C PRO A 243 -7.89 -1.21 5.19
N VAL A 244 -7.92 0.11 5.00
CA VAL A 244 -9.05 0.84 4.41
C VAL A 244 -8.66 1.88 3.38
N GLU A 245 -9.57 2.14 2.45
CA GLU A 245 -9.57 3.23 1.48
C GLU A 245 -10.79 4.12 1.70
N ARG A 246 -10.58 5.42 1.58
CA ARG A 246 -11.63 6.43 1.70
C ARG A 246 -12.45 6.43 0.40
N LYS A 247 -13.77 6.27 0.48
CA LYS A 247 -14.65 6.48 -0.69
C LYS A 247 -15.32 7.86 -0.59
N PRO A 248 -15.03 8.81 -1.50
CA PRO A 248 -15.72 10.08 -1.53
C PRO A 248 -17.24 9.90 -1.55
N LYS A 249 -17.96 10.77 -0.83
CA LYS A 249 -19.43 10.80 -0.79
C LYS A 249 -20.09 9.53 -0.22
N SER A 250 -19.32 8.63 0.39
CA SER A 250 -19.83 7.48 1.14
C SER A 250 -19.61 7.69 2.64
N SER A 251 -20.50 7.19 3.49
CA SER A 251 -20.23 7.09 4.93
C SER A 251 -19.39 5.85 5.28
N SER A 252 -19.23 4.91 4.34
CA SER A 252 -18.47 3.67 4.51
C SER A 252 -17.09 3.74 3.85
N TRP A 253 -16.15 3.02 4.46
CA TRP A 253 -14.78 2.87 3.97
C TRP A 253 -14.62 1.49 3.33
N VAL A 254 -13.88 1.43 2.23
CA VAL A 254 -13.67 0.19 1.47
C VAL A 254 -12.45 -0.53 2.04
N ILE A 255 -12.45 -1.85 2.02
CA ILE A 255 -11.31 -2.67 2.43
C ILE A 255 -10.16 -2.52 1.40
N LYS A 256 -8.91 -2.41 1.87
CA LYS A 256 -7.71 -2.43 1.01
C LYS A 256 -7.25 -3.84 0.67
N TYR A 257 -6.46 -3.94 -0.40
CA TYR A 257 -5.83 -5.18 -0.87
C TYR A 257 -5.25 -6.06 0.25
N ASN A 258 -4.37 -5.51 1.09
CA ASN A 258 -3.69 -6.25 2.16
C ASN A 258 -4.65 -6.83 3.21
N TYR A 259 -5.81 -6.22 3.41
CA TYR A 259 -6.82 -6.75 4.32
C TYR A 259 -7.64 -7.87 3.67
N TYR A 260 -7.88 -7.84 2.35
CA TYR A 260 -8.56 -8.95 1.65
C TYR A 260 -7.76 -10.24 1.66
N GLN A 261 -6.43 -10.17 1.72
CA GLN A 261 -5.58 -11.36 1.75
C GLN A 261 -5.75 -12.16 3.06
N ALA A 262 -6.04 -11.47 4.17
CA ALA A 262 -6.15 -12.08 5.49
C ALA A 262 -7.22 -11.35 6.35
N PRO A 263 -8.52 -11.42 5.97
CA PRO A 263 -9.56 -10.60 6.58
C PRO A 263 -9.87 -11.03 8.02
N VAL A 264 -9.69 -12.31 8.35
CA VAL A 264 -9.90 -12.85 9.70
C VAL A 264 -8.81 -12.33 10.64
N GLU A 265 -7.56 -12.40 10.20
CA GLU A 265 -6.40 -11.85 10.90
C GLU A 265 -6.49 -10.33 11.02
N GLY A 266 -6.97 -9.65 9.97
CA GLY A 266 -7.29 -8.23 10.00
C GLY A 266 -8.33 -7.88 11.06
N ASP A 267 -9.44 -8.62 11.13
CA ASP A 267 -10.50 -8.42 12.13
C ASP A 267 -9.95 -8.63 13.55
N ARG A 268 -9.15 -9.69 13.75
CA ARG A 268 -8.51 -10.00 15.04
C ARG A 268 -7.55 -8.90 15.46
N LEU A 269 -6.72 -8.40 14.54
CA LEU A 269 -5.74 -7.35 14.84
C LEU A 269 -6.43 -6.05 15.27
N LEU A 270 -7.48 -5.63 14.54
CA LEU A 270 -8.27 -4.46 14.90
C LEU A 270 -8.99 -4.59 16.25
N ALA A 271 -9.31 -5.81 16.68
CA ALA A 271 -9.97 -6.09 17.95
C ALA A 271 -9.00 -6.28 19.14
N MET A 272 -7.70 -6.42 18.88
CA MET A 272 -6.72 -6.89 19.88
C MET A 272 -6.41 -5.89 21.00
N GLY A 273 -6.62 -4.59 20.74
CA GLY A 273 -6.24 -3.52 21.67
C GLY A 273 -4.75 -3.15 21.64
N VAL A 274 -4.01 -3.63 20.63
CA VAL A 274 -2.65 -3.15 20.36
C VAL A 274 -2.72 -1.74 19.76
N PRO A 275 -1.79 -0.82 20.09
CA PRO A 275 -1.69 0.46 19.41
C PRO A 275 -1.41 0.32 17.91
N ILE A 276 -2.25 0.92 17.07
CA ILE A 276 -2.15 0.90 15.60
C ILE A 276 -2.18 2.33 15.06
N ILE A 277 -1.23 2.69 14.20
CA ILE A 277 -1.23 3.94 13.44
C ILE A 277 -1.40 3.61 11.95
N ILE A 278 -2.43 4.16 11.33
CA ILE A 278 -2.75 3.97 9.90
C ILE A 278 -2.25 5.18 9.10
N THR A 279 -1.42 4.93 8.08
CA THR A 279 -0.64 5.98 7.38
C THR A 279 -0.93 6.14 5.88
N SER A 280 -1.77 5.29 5.28
CA SER A 280 -1.95 5.19 3.81
C SER A 280 -2.24 6.53 3.08
N PRO A 281 -1.45 6.97 2.09
CA PRO A 281 -1.78 8.12 1.24
C PRO A 281 -3.08 7.92 0.45
N TRP A 282 -3.44 6.67 0.15
CA TRP A 282 -4.64 6.29 -0.60
C TRP A 282 -5.94 6.38 0.19
N ILE A 283 -5.89 6.67 1.50
CA ILE A 283 -7.09 7.18 2.18
C ILE A 283 -7.37 8.64 1.82
N ALA A 284 -6.62 9.24 0.89
CA ALA A 284 -6.71 10.63 0.52
C ALA A 284 -6.39 11.51 1.74
N ASN A 285 -5.24 11.27 2.37
CA ASN A 285 -4.70 12.10 3.45
C ASN A 285 -3.44 12.88 3.00
N ALA A 286 -2.93 12.66 1.79
CA ALA A 286 -1.74 13.35 1.26
C ALA A 286 -2.00 13.90 -0.15
N ARG A 287 -1.27 14.96 -0.54
CA ARG A 287 -1.30 15.48 -1.92
C ARG A 287 -0.57 14.57 -2.91
N MET A 288 0.46 13.85 -2.44
CA MET A 288 1.17 12.84 -3.22
C MET A 288 0.42 11.51 -3.13
N ASN A 289 -0.20 11.09 -4.24
CA ASN A 289 -0.95 9.83 -4.33
C ASN A 289 -0.26 8.76 -5.20
N ALA A 290 0.76 9.15 -5.96
CA ALA A 290 1.60 8.26 -6.77
C ALA A 290 2.98 8.87 -7.00
N ILE A 291 3.98 8.01 -7.23
CA ILE A 291 5.32 8.41 -7.65
C ILE A 291 5.38 8.34 -9.16
N VAL A 292 5.24 9.52 -9.78
CA VAL A 292 5.18 9.70 -11.23
C VAL A 292 6.04 10.90 -11.59
N ASP A 293 6.73 10.83 -12.73
CA ASP A 293 7.50 11.95 -13.24
C ASP A 293 6.59 13.15 -13.56
N LYS A 294 7.06 14.37 -13.27
CA LYS A 294 6.36 15.63 -13.51
C LYS A 294 5.84 15.77 -14.94
N GLN A 295 6.54 15.20 -15.93
CA GLN A 295 6.15 15.28 -17.33
C GLN A 295 4.88 14.49 -17.64
N PHE A 296 4.58 13.44 -16.87
CA PHE A 296 3.37 12.64 -17.03
C PHE A 296 2.25 13.05 -16.06
N MET A 297 2.55 13.80 -14.99
CA MET A 297 1.61 14.10 -13.91
C MET A 297 0.30 14.74 -14.38
N SER A 298 0.36 15.69 -15.33
CA SER A 298 -0.86 16.32 -15.86
C SER A 298 -1.75 15.32 -16.60
N ALA A 299 -1.16 14.46 -17.44
CA ALA A 299 -1.89 13.42 -18.18
C ALA A 299 -2.42 12.33 -17.22
N TYR A 300 -1.61 11.95 -16.22
CA TYR A 300 -1.99 11.02 -15.18
C TYR A 300 -3.26 11.46 -14.45
N ARG A 301 -3.31 12.73 -14.01
CA ARG A 301 -4.47 13.31 -13.32
C ARG A 301 -5.73 13.34 -14.17
N ALA A 302 -5.60 13.67 -15.46
CA ALA A 302 -6.74 13.68 -16.38
C ALA A 302 -7.36 12.29 -16.57
N LEU A 303 -6.63 11.22 -16.24
CA LEU A 303 -7.05 9.82 -16.34
C LEU A 303 -7.45 9.21 -14.99
N LEU A 304 -7.36 9.95 -13.89
CA LEU A 304 -7.88 9.48 -12.62
C LEU A 304 -9.41 9.43 -12.67
N PRO A 305 -10.02 8.33 -12.20
CA PRO A 305 -11.46 8.20 -12.29
C PRO A 305 -12.13 9.18 -11.32
N LYS A 306 -13.03 10.02 -11.86
CA LYS A 306 -13.79 11.01 -11.10
C LYS A 306 -14.69 10.32 -10.07
N ASP A 307 -14.88 10.96 -8.92
CA ASP A 307 -15.75 10.46 -7.82
C ASP A 307 -15.37 9.09 -7.25
N THR A 308 -14.10 8.68 -7.35
CA THR A 308 -13.61 7.39 -6.80
C THR A 308 -12.75 7.56 -5.56
N SER A 309 -12.48 6.44 -4.86
CA SER A 309 -11.56 6.38 -3.71
C SER A 309 -10.14 6.84 -4.01
N PHE A 310 -9.77 6.97 -5.29
CA PHE A 310 -8.40 7.22 -5.73
C PHE A 310 -8.04 8.70 -5.89
N LEU A 311 -8.91 9.62 -5.49
CA LEU A 311 -8.68 11.05 -5.69
C LEU A 311 -7.80 11.63 -4.56
N PRO A 312 -6.67 12.29 -4.89
CA PRO A 312 -5.91 13.05 -3.90
C PRO A 312 -6.77 14.20 -3.37
N THR A 313 -6.54 14.58 -2.12
CA THR A 313 -7.25 15.71 -1.48
C THR A 313 -6.80 17.07 -1.97
N ASP A 314 -5.66 17.08 -2.67
CA ASP A 314 -5.04 18.27 -3.24
C ASP A 314 -4.34 17.89 -4.56
N LEU A 315 -4.53 18.72 -5.59
CA LEU A 315 -3.92 18.58 -6.91
C LEU A 315 -2.68 19.47 -7.08
N SER A 316 -2.07 19.97 -5.99
CA SER A 316 -0.88 20.82 -6.07
C SER A 316 0.43 20.07 -6.35
N PHE A 317 0.48 18.75 -6.11
CA PHE A 317 1.71 17.96 -6.27
C PHE A 317 2.21 17.92 -7.74
N PRO A 318 3.37 18.48 -8.10
CA PRO A 318 3.76 18.61 -9.51
C PRO A 318 4.26 17.31 -10.15
N GLY A 319 4.52 16.26 -9.36
CA GLY A 319 5.26 15.08 -9.78
C GLY A 319 6.77 15.24 -9.59
N PHE A 320 7.50 14.13 -9.71
CA PHE A 320 8.94 14.08 -9.45
C PHE A 320 9.77 14.46 -10.67
N LYS A 321 10.95 15.03 -10.45
CA LYS A 321 11.88 15.36 -11.55
C LYS A 321 12.72 14.14 -11.91
N ASN A 322 13.01 13.99 -13.21
CA ASN A 322 14.01 13.08 -13.79
C ASN A 322 13.69 11.58 -13.71
N LEU A 323 12.67 11.14 -12.98
CA LEU A 323 12.31 9.72 -12.87
C LEU A 323 12.13 9.03 -14.24
N ALA A 324 11.51 9.72 -15.21
CA ALA A 324 11.27 9.17 -16.54
C ALA A 324 12.54 9.08 -17.40
N ASN A 325 13.59 9.82 -17.03
CA ASN A 325 14.82 10.01 -17.81
C ASN A 325 16.00 9.20 -17.25
N ILE A 326 15.80 8.41 -16.18
CA ILE A 326 16.87 7.60 -15.58
C ILE A 326 17.27 6.50 -16.56
N SER A 327 18.49 6.59 -17.08
CA SER A 327 19.15 5.50 -17.79
C SER A 327 19.75 4.51 -16.79
N VAL A 328 19.31 3.27 -16.82
CA VAL A 328 19.82 2.24 -15.91
C VAL A 328 21.16 1.72 -16.43
N GLY A 329 22.25 2.09 -15.75
CA GLY A 329 23.57 1.49 -15.97
C GLY A 329 23.66 0.09 -15.36
N GLN A 330 24.56 -0.76 -15.84
CA GLN A 330 24.73 -2.14 -15.36
C GLN A 330 25.06 -2.26 -13.86
N SER A 331 25.55 -1.19 -13.21
CA SER A 331 25.88 -1.16 -11.78
C SER A 331 24.72 -0.68 -10.88
N ALA A 332 23.63 -0.15 -11.45
CA ALA A 332 22.50 0.44 -10.72
C ALA A 332 21.45 -0.63 -10.38
N LYS A 333 21.79 -1.53 -9.46
CA LYS A 333 21.01 -2.73 -9.14
C LYS A 333 19.61 -2.40 -8.61
N PHE A 334 19.46 -1.37 -7.77
CA PHE A 334 18.16 -1.01 -7.21
C PHE A 334 17.22 -0.51 -8.30
N SER A 335 17.66 0.47 -9.09
CA SER A 335 16.93 1.05 -10.23
C SER A 335 16.55 -0.01 -11.24
N GLN A 336 17.49 -0.91 -11.58
CA GLN A 336 17.25 -2.01 -12.50
C GLN A 336 16.11 -2.89 -12.01
N TYR A 337 16.11 -3.24 -10.72
CA TYR A 337 15.11 -4.12 -10.17
C TYR A 337 13.75 -3.43 -10.04
N ILE A 338 13.66 -2.25 -9.42
CA ILE A 338 12.38 -1.56 -9.26
C ILE A 338 11.74 -1.20 -10.61
N PHE A 339 12.54 -0.87 -11.63
CA PHE A 339 12.01 -0.58 -12.96
C PHE A 339 11.53 -1.85 -13.65
N SER A 340 12.25 -2.96 -13.49
CA SER A 340 11.83 -4.27 -14.01
C SER A 340 10.53 -4.77 -13.37
N LEU A 341 10.34 -4.53 -12.06
CA LEU A 341 9.07 -4.81 -11.37
C LEU A 341 7.92 -3.96 -11.94
N ALA A 342 8.14 -2.65 -12.09
CA ALA A 342 7.12 -1.74 -12.63
C ALA A 342 6.77 -2.04 -14.10
N ASP A 343 7.79 -2.29 -14.93
CA ASP A 343 7.62 -2.61 -16.35
C ASP A 343 6.93 -3.98 -16.52
N GLY A 344 7.33 -4.98 -15.73
CA GLY A 344 6.71 -6.31 -15.74
C GLY A 344 5.26 -6.29 -15.26
N LEU A 345 4.95 -5.54 -14.19
CA LEU A 345 3.58 -5.35 -13.73
C LEU A 345 2.73 -4.68 -14.80
N ARG A 346 3.26 -3.65 -15.47
CA ARG A 346 2.57 -2.97 -16.58
C ARG A 346 2.22 -3.94 -17.71
N GLU A 347 3.14 -4.78 -18.13
CA GLU A 347 2.88 -5.78 -19.17
C GLU A 347 1.77 -6.77 -18.75
N LYS A 348 1.79 -7.25 -17.50
CA LYS A 348 0.73 -8.10 -16.96
C LYS A 348 -0.62 -7.39 -16.94
N MET A 349 -0.66 -6.10 -16.60
CA MET A 349 -1.90 -5.31 -16.65
C MET A 349 -2.43 -5.15 -18.07
N PHE A 350 -1.56 -5.02 -19.08
CA PHE A 350 -1.97 -4.97 -20.49
C PHE A 350 -2.56 -6.30 -20.95
N ASP A 351 -1.95 -7.42 -20.59
CA ASP A 351 -2.46 -8.74 -20.93
C ASP A 351 -3.77 -9.05 -20.20
N LEU A 352 -3.92 -8.61 -18.95
CA LEU A 352 -5.18 -8.65 -18.22
C LEU A 352 -6.26 -7.85 -18.96
N ASN A 353 -5.98 -6.61 -19.41
CA ASN A 353 -6.94 -5.80 -20.16
C ASN A 353 -7.39 -6.48 -21.47
N LYS A 354 -6.47 -7.09 -22.22
CA LYS A 354 -6.80 -7.87 -23.42
C LYS A 354 -7.72 -9.05 -23.09
N THR A 355 -7.42 -9.77 -22.00
CA THR A 355 -8.20 -10.92 -21.55
C THR A 355 -9.61 -10.50 -21.13
N LEU A 356 -9.72 -9.46 -20.30
CA LEU A 356 -11.00 -8.93 -19.83
C LEU A 356 -11.84 -8.34 -20.96
N THR A 357 -11.21 -7.77 -21.99
CA THR A 357 -11.93 -7.27 -23.17
C THR A 357 -12.56 -8.41 -23.96
N LYS A 358 -11.85 -9.52 -24.14
CA LYS A 358 -12.42 -10.74 -24.76
C LYS A 358 -13.53 -11.34 -23.89
N GLN A 359 -13.34 -11.36 -22.57
CA GLN A 359 -14.35 -11.85 -21.64
C GLN A 359 -15.63 -11.02 -21.70
N LEU A 360 -15.53 -9.68 -21.70
CA LEU A 360 -16.69 -8.81 -21.82
C LEU A 360 -17.48 -9.09 -23.12
N GLN A 361 -16.78 -9.33 -24.23
CA GLN A 361 -17.44 -9.65 -25.49
C GLN A 361 -18.22 -10.97 -25.39
N SER A 362 -17.61 -12.01 -24.82
CA SER A 362 -18.27 -13.29 -24.56
C SER A 362 -19.47 -13.14 -23.62
N ASP A 363 -19.30 -12.39 -22.52
CA ASP A 363 -20.36 -12.16 -21.54
C ASP A 363 -21.56 -11.46 -22.18
N LYS A 364 -21.32 -10.47 -23.06
CA LYS A 364 -22.37 -9.77 -23.80
C LYS A 364 -23.12 -10.72 -24.74
N GLU A 365 -22.41 -11.58 -25.47
CA GLU A 365 -23.02 -12.59 -26.33
C GLU A 365 -23.88 -13.56 -25.52
N ASP A 366 -23.36 -14.09 -24.42
CA ASP A 366 -24.09 -14.98 -23.52
C ASP A 366 -25.34 -14.31 -22.93
N ILE A 367 -25.24 -13.05 -22.50
CA ILE A 367 -26.37 -12.27 -21.99
C ILE A 367 -27.45 -12.09 -23.07
N HIS A 368 -27.06 -11.83 -24.32
CA HIS A 368 -28.00 -11.75 -25.44
C HIS A 368 -28.71 -13.08 -25.73
N HIS A 369 -28.10 -14.21 -25.40
CA HIS A 369 -28.70 -15.54 -25.55
C HIS A 369 -29.64 -15.94 -24.40
N GLN A 370 -29.74 -15.18 -23.30
CA GLN A 370 -30.46 -15.57 -22.08
C GLN A 370 -31.99 -15.33 -22.09
N ASN A 371 -32.63 -15.01 -23.22
CA ASN A 371 -34.09 -14.75 -23.30
C ASN A 371 -34.62 -13.82 -22.17
N LEU A 372 -33.84 -12.80 -21.81
CA LEU A 372 -34.18 -11.85 -20.76
C LEU A 372 -35.25 -10.85 -21.24
N SER A 373 -36.03 -10.31 -20.31
CA SER A 373 -36.86 -9.14 -20.59
C SER A 373 -35.97 -7.95 -20.98
N LYS A 374 -36.49 -6.98 -21.74
CA LYS A 374 -35.72 -5.80 -22.16
C LYS A 374 -35.02 -5.10 -20.98
N GLY A 375 -35.74 -4.92 -19.87
CA GLY A 375 -35.19 -4.26 -18.68
C GLY A 375 -34.12 -5.09 -17.95
N ASP A 376 -34.26 -6.42 -17.95
CA ASP A 376 -33.25 -7.31 -17.33
C ASP A 376 -32.01 -7.46 -18.22
N LEU A 377 -32.18 -7.44 -19.53
CA LEU A 377 -31.09 -7.42 -20.50
C LEU A 377 -30.22 -6.16 -20.33
N GLU A 378 -30.84 -4.98 -20.28
CA GLU A 378 -30.13 -3.71 -20.07
C GLU A 378 -29.35 -3.71 -18.74
N LYS A 379 -29.96 -4.23 -17.66
CA LYS A 379 -29.29 -4.35 -16.36
C LYS A 379 -28.11 -5.32 -16.41
N ALA A 380 -28.26 -6.47 -17.06
CA ALA A 380 -27.20 -7.48 -17.16
C ALA A 380 -26.01 -6.96 -17.98
N LEU A 381 -26.27 -6.33 -19.13
CA LEU A 381 -25.23 -5.74 -19.98
C LEU A 381 -24.49 -4.63 -19.23
N LYS A 382 -25.23 -3.72 -18.58
CA LYS A 382 -24.63 -2.65 -17.77
C LYS A 382 -23.75 -3.21 -16.66
N LYS A 383 -24.22 -4.25 -15.95
CA LYS A 383 -23.44 -4.90 -14.89
C LYS A 383 -22.13 -5.51 -15.41
N ALA A 384 -22.15 -6.14 -16.59
CA ALA A 384 -20.94 -6.67 -17.23
C ALA A 384 -19.97 -5.54 -17.61
N GLU A 385 -20.48 -4.44 -18.19
CA GLU A 385 -19.68 -3.26 -18.53
C GLU A 385 -19.07 -2.58 -17.30
N ASP A 386 -19.85 -2.40 -16.24
CA ASP A 386 -19.41 -1.80 -14.99
C ASP A 386 -18.30 -2.66 -14.33
N THR A 387 -18.46 -3.99 -14.36
CA THR A 387 -17.47 -4.95 -13.87
C THR A 387 -16.17 -4.82 -14.67
N TYR A 388 -16.25 -4.89 -15.98
CA TYR A 388 -15.10 -4.73 -16.88
C TYR A 388 -14.41 -3.37 -16.67
N PHE A 389 -15.17 -2.29 -16.56
CA PHE A 389 -14.63 -0.95 -16.34
C PHE A 389 -13.82 -0.92 -15.05
N SER A 390 -14.40 -1.39 -13.93
CA SER A 390 -13.74 -1.39 -12.62
C SER A 390 -12.39 -2.14 -12.62
N GLN A 391 -12.29 -3.24 -13.37
CA GLN A 391 -11.09 -4.07 -13.43
C GLN A 391 -10.03 -3.56 -14.42
N THR A 392 -10.42 -2.72 -15.38
CA THR A 392 -9.52 -2.25 -16.47
C THR A 392 -9.05 -0.81 -16.33
N LEU A 393 -9.51 -0.06 -15.32
CA LEU A 393 -9.13 1.35 -15.08
C LEU A 393 -7.62 1.57 -15.07
N LEU A 394 -6.89 0.80 -14.25
CA LEU A 394 -5.45 0.93 -14.11
C LEU A 394 -4.72 0.61 -15.42
N ALA A 395 -5.08 -0.52 -16.05
CA ALA A 395 -4.46 -0.96 -17.29
C ALA A 395 -4.65 0.04 -18.43
N LYS A 396 -5.87 0.58 -18.60
CA LYS A 396 -6.18 1.60 -19.61
C LYS A 396 -5.43 2.91 -19.37
N ARG A 397 -5.32 3.34 -18.12
CA ARG A 397 -4.52 4.52 -17.75
C ARG A 397 -3.07 4.32 -18.15
N TRP A 398 -2.49 3.17 -17.80
CA TRP A 398 -1.10 2.85 -18.11
C TRP A 398 -0.84 2.68 -19.60
N GLU A 399 -1.76 2.10 -20.36
CA GLU A 399 -1.65 1.94 -21.81
C GLU A 399 -1.60 3.32 -22.48
N LYS A 400 -2.50 4.22 -22.07
CA LYS A 400 -2.53 5.59 -22.58
C LYS A 400 -1.29 6.39 -22.19
N LEU A 401 -0.81 6.29 -20.95
CA LEU A 401 0.40 7.01 -20.52
C LEU A 401 1.67 6.45 -21.17
N SER A 402 1.75 5.14 -21.36
CA SER A 402 2.90 4.49 -22.01
C SER A 402 2.97 4.78 -23.50
N SER A 403 1.84 5.12 -24.15
CA SER A 403 1.85 5.60 -25.54
C SER A 403 2.59 6.94 -25.73
N LEU A 404 2.86 7.66 -24.62
CA LEU A 404 3.62 8.91 -24.61
C LEU A 404 5.13 8.70 -24.37
N ASN A 405 5.57 7.45 -24.27
CA ASN A 405 6.97 7.09 -24.10
C ASN A 405 7.79 7.49 -25.33
N THR A 406 9.06 7.81 -25.08
CA THR A 406 10.08 8.00 -26.12
C THR A 406 11.32 7.19 -25.71
N GLU A 407 12.31 7.08 -26.58
CA GLU A 407 13.58 6.40 -26.27
C GLU A 407 14.22 6.90 -24.96
N ASN A 408 14.13 8.20 -24.68
CA ASN A 408 14.75 8.85 -23.52
C ASN A 408 13.76 9.15 -22.38
N ARG A 409 12.51 8.71 -22.49
CA ARG A 409 11.46 9.04 -21.53
C ARG A 409 10.46 7.91 -21.38
N ILE A 410 10.52 7.21 -20.26
CA ILE A 410 9.66 6.06 -19.97
C ILE A 410 8.73 6.38 -18.79
N PHE A 411 7.43 6.25 -19.03
CA PHE A 411 6.42 6.32 -17.98
C PHE A 411 6.55 5.13 -17.04
N ARG A 412 6.68 5.44 -15.74
CA ARG A 412 6.54 4.51 -14.62
C ARG A 412 5.72 5.19 -13.53
N GLU A 413 4.83 4.42 -12.92
CA GLU A 413 4.05 4.81 -11.75
C GLU A 413 4.40 3.84 -10.62
N PHE A 414 4.77 4.38 -9.46
CA PHE A 414 4.96 3.57 -8.24
C PHE A 414 3.95 3.95 -7.16
N CYS A 415 3.56 2.95 -6.38
CA CYS A 415 2.71 3.09 -5.22
C CYS A 415 3.50 3.80 -4.08
N PRO A 416 2.96 4.85 -3.44
CA PRO A 416 3.62 5.50 -2.31
C PRO A 416 3.15 4.94 -0.95
N VAL A 417 2.37 3.86 -0.92
CA VAL A 417 1.63 3.42 0.28
C VAL A 417 2.56 3.15 1.46
N ASP A 418 3.64 2.41 1.23
CA ASP A 418 4.59 2.08 2.29
C ASP A 418 5.51 3.23 2.66
N HIS A 419 5.69 4.20 1.77
CA HIS A 419 6.53 5.37 2.05
C HIS A 419 5.97 6.19 3.21
N ALA A 420 4.65 6.17 3.40
CA ALA A 420 4.00 6.84 4.51
C ALA A 420 4.32 6.22 5.88
N VAL A 421 4.91 5.03 5.95
CA VAL A 421 5.54 4.54 7.19
C VAL A 421 6.59 5.54 7.69
N GLN A 422 7.32 6.19 6.78
CA GLN A 422 8.37 7.16 7.14
C GLN A 422 7.84 8.36 7.92
N VAL A 423 6.60 8.78 7.68
CA VAL A 423 5.96 9.87 8.43
C VAL A 423 5.89 9.55 9.93
N VAL A 424 5.85 8.27 10.29
CA VAL A 424 5.81 7.81 11.69
C VAL A 424 7.18 7.34 12.17
N SER A 425 7.97 6.68 11.31
CA SER A 425 9.26 6.11 11.71
C SER A 425 10.43 7.09 11.69
N ASP A 426 10.46 8.09 10.80
CA ASP A 426 11.52 9.11 10.77
C ASP A 426 11.19 10.27 11.74
N PRO A 427 12.01 10.51 12.78
CA PRO A 427 11.78 11.61 13.71
C PRO A 427 11.77 12.98 13.01
N ALA A 428 12.48 13.14 11.89
CA ALA A 428 12.50 14.39 11.12
C ALA A 428 11.18 14.66 10.37
N LEU A 429 10.31 13.65 10.22
CA LEU A 429 9.02 13.77 9.54
C LEU A 429 7.84 13.88 10.51
N LYS A 430 8.09 14.05 11.81
CA LYS A 430 7.02 14.20 12.82
C LYS A 430 6.00 15.28 12.46
N GLU A 431 6.48 16.43 11.99
CA GLU A 431 5.63 17.57 11.63
C GLU A 431 4.87 17.36 10.32
N CYS A 432 5.14 16.28 9.57
CA CYS A 432 4.32 15.87 8.44
C CYS A 432 2.94 15.37 8.89
N VAL A 433 2.75 15.03 10.16
CA VAL A 433 1.45 14.59 10.72
C VAL A 433 0.60 15.81 11.03
N GLY A 434 -0.17 16.25 10.04
CA GLY A 434 -1.04 17.44 10.17
C GLY A 434 -2.29 17.18 11.00
N GLU A 435 -2.92 16.02 10.83
CA GLU A 435 -4.15 15.67 11.54
C GLU A 435 -4.19 14.16 11.83
N VAL A 436 -4.64 13.80 13.03
CA VAL A 436 -4.78 12.42 13.49
C VAL A 436 -6.08 12.24 14.27
N VAL A 437 -6.78 11.12 14.03
CA VAL A 437 -8.07 10.82 14.66
C VAL A 437 -8.01 9.45 15.35
N GLU A 438 -8.40 9.39 16.62
CA GLU A 438 -8.69 8.13 17.30
C GLU A 438 -10.00 7.52 16.78
N VAL A 439 -9.93 6.29 16.31
CA VAL A 439 -11.07 5.63 15.69
C VAL A 439 -11.30 4.25 16.28
N LYS A 440 -12.53 3.77 16.22
CA LYS A 440 -12.83 2.35 16.26
C LYS A 440 -13.06 1.86 14.84
N MET A 441 -12.54 0.68 14.54
CA MET A 441 -12.66 0.05 13.23
C MET A 441 -13.23 -1.35 13.40
N LYS A 442 -14.23 -1.71 12.60
CA LYS A 442 -14.82 -3.05 12.61
C LYS A 442 -15.41 -3.38 11.24
N ARG A 443 -15.18 -4.61 10.76
CA ARG A 443 -15.93 -5.16 9.63
C ARG A 443 -17.36 -5.50 10.09
N PRO A 444 -18.41 -4.82 9.57
CA PRO A 444 -19.77 -4.98 10.06
C PRO A 444 -20.38 -6.33 9.68
N ASP A 445 -19.87 -6.95 8.61
CA ASP A 445 -20.35 -8.22 8.09
C ASP A 445 -19.16 -9.15 7.79
N PRO A 446 -18.65 -9.86 8.81
CA PRO A 446 -17.45 -10.70 8.65
C PRO A 446 -17.65 -11.90 7.73
N ALA A 447 -18.90 -12.34 7.53
CA ALA A 447 -19.26 -13.53 6.77
C ALA A 447 -19.90 -13.21 5.41
N GLY A 448 -20.40 -11.99 5.20
CA GLY A 448 -21.04 -11.58 3.96
C GLY A 448 -20.11 -10.88 2.97
N ASP A 449 -20.68 -10.60 1.79
CA ASP A 449 -19.96 -10.05 0.63
C ASP A 449 -19.62 -8.55 0.77
N LYS A 450 -19.94 -7.92 1.92
CA LYS A 450 -19.71 -6.49 2.12
C LYS A 450 -18.22 -6.21 2.36
N LEU A 451 -17.58 -5.67 1.34
CA LEU A 451 -16.19 -5.25 1.36
C LEU A 451 -15.99 -3.87 2.00
N ALA A 452 -16.47 -3.72 3.24
CA ALA A 452 -16.41 -2.46 3.97
C ALA A 452 -15.89 -2.64 5.39
N ILE A 453 -15.17 -1.64 5.88
CA ILE A 453 -14.86 -1.48 7.31
C ILE A 453 -15.57 -0.22 7.79
N GLU A 454 -16.28 -0.34 8.90
CA GLU A 454 -16.86 0.81 9.57
C GLU A 454 -15.76 1.53 10.34
N VAL A 455 -15.58 2.82 10.05
CA VAL A 455 -14.65 3.71 10.76
C VAL A 455 -15.47 4.75 11.49
N LYS A 456 -15.38 4.78 12.82
CA LYS A 456 -16.11 5.74 13.67
C LYS A 456 -15.16 6.42 14.65
N PRO A 457 -15.34 7.71 14.96
CA PRO A 457 -14.53 8.39 15.94
C PRO A 457 -14.75 7.75 17.32
N LYS A 458 -13.65 7.47 18.04
CA LYS A 458 -13.71 6.90 19.39
C LYS A 458 -12.52 7.35 20.23
N LEU A 459 -12.76 8.32 21.11
CA LEU A 459 -11.78 8.70 22.14
C LEU A 459 -11.50 7.51 23.07
N GLY A 460 -10.23 7.39 23.46
CA GLY A 460 -9.71 6.28 24.23
C GLY A 460 -9.38 5.03 23.41
N SER A 461 -9.55 5.06 22.08
CA SER A 461 -9.20 3.92 21.22
C SER A 461 -7.69 3.79 20.98
N ASP A 462 -7.18 2.59 20.75
CA ASP A 462 -5.76 2.35 20.44
C ASP A 462 -5.46 2.41 18.93
N ILE A 463 -6.46 2.72 18.10
CA ILE A 463 -6.30 2.88 16.66
C ILE A 463 -6.33 4.37 16.28
N PHE A 464 -5.30 4.82 15.59
CA PHE A 464 -5.12 6.16 15.09
C PHE A 464 -5.10 6.13 13.56
N ILE A 465 -5.91 6.97 12.91
CA ILE A 465 -5.77 7.27 11.48
C ILE A 465 -5.10 8.62 11.35
N ILE A 466 -3.98 8.69 10.63
CA ILE A 466 -3.43 9.96 10.17
C ILE A 466 -4.35 10.44 9.05
N SER A 467 -5.23 11.39 9.36
CA SER A 467 -6.25 11.87 8.43
C SER A 467 -5.72 12.98 7.51
N GLN A 468 -4.61 13.63 7.87
CA GLN A 468 -3.87 14.55 7.00
C GLN A 468 -2.36 14.40 7.18
N ILE A 469 -1.67 14.27 6.05
CA ILE A 469 -0.23 14.27 5.89
C ILE A 469 0.16 15.54 5.11
N PHE A 470 1.08 16.32 5.65
CA PHE A 470 1.81 17.34 4.92
C PHE A 470 3.01 16.67 4.24
N SER A 471 2.83 16.24 2.99
CA SER A 471 3.82 15.42 2.28
C SER A 471 5.05 16.11 1.68
N PRO A 472 5.21 17.46 1.57
CA PRO A 472 6.40 18.02 0.93
C PRO A 472 7.74 17.51 1.47
N PRO A 473 7.96 17.34 2.79
CA PRO A 473 9.21 16.78 3.29
C PRO A 473 9.44 15.31 2.87
N LEU A 474 8.37 14.50 2.79
CA LEU A 474 8.46 13.13 2.27
C LEU A 474 8.73 13.12 0.76
N GLU A 475 8.10 14.02 0.01
CA GLU A 475 8.36 14.20 -1.42
C GLU A 475 9.82 14.57 -1.67
N ASP A 476 10.39 15.46 -0.85
CA ASP A 476 11.81 15.80 -0.95
C ASP A 476 12.69 14.56 -0.71
N GLN A 477 12.40 13.74 0.30
CA GLN A 477 13.16 12.49 0.51
C GLN A 477 13.06 11.53 -0.69
N ILE A 478 11.89 11.40 -1.30
CA ILE A 478 11.70 10.58 -2.51
C ILE A 478 12.48 11.17 -3.69
N GLN A 479 12.46 12.49 -3.87
CA GLN A 479 13.25 13.16 -4.91
C GLN A 479 14.75 12.90 -4.71
N HIS A 480 15.26 12.88 -3.48
CA HIS A 480 16.66 12.54 -3.20
C HIS A 480 17.02 11.10 -3.59
N VAL A 481 16.09 10.14 -3.41
CA VAL A 481 16.29 8.77 -3.89
C VAL A 481 16.31 8.74 -5.42
N ILE A 482 15.40 9.47 -6.08
CA ILE A 482 15.37 9.59 -7.55
C ILE A 482 16.68 10.19 -8.09
N ASP A 483 17.19 11.24 -7.45
CA ASP A 483 18.45 11.87 -7.84
C ASP A 483 19.65 10.95 -7.59
N TRP A 484 19.61 10.12 -6.53
CA TRP A 484 20.63 9.10 -6.28
C TRP A 484 20.61 7.98 -7.33
N MET A 485 19.43 7.52 -7.74
CA MET A 485 19.26 6.58 -8.85
C MET A 485 19.79 7.19 -10.16
N ALA A 486 19.42 8.43 -10.47
CA ALA A 486 19.91 9.16 -11.64
C ALA A 486 21.44 9.35 -11.62
N GLY A 487 22.03 9.48 -10.43
CA GLY A 487 23.47 9.57 -10.21
C GLY A 487 24.24 8.25 -10.32
N GLY A 488 23.56 7.14 -10.65
CA GLY A 488 24.16 5.82 -10.83
C GLY A 488 24.38 5.04 -9.55
N GLU A 489 23.60 5.33 -8.50
CA GLU A 489 23.58 4.56 -7.24
C GLU A 489 24.93 4.50 -6.51
N LYS A 490 25.68 5.60 -6.57
CA LYS A 490 27.00 5.67 -5.94
C LYS A 490 26.91 5.36 -4.44
N PRO A 491 27.91 4.65 -3.88
CA PRO A 491 27.99 4.41 -2.45
C PRO A 491 27.86 5.71 -1.66
N LYS A 492 27.11 5.65 -0.55
CA LYS A 492 26.95 6.76 0.38
C LYS A 492 27.34 6.26 1.76
N ASP A 493 28.41 6.81 2.31
CA ASP A 493 28.74 6.55 3.71
C ASP A 493 27.81 7.35 4.62
N LEU A 494 26.82 6.66 5.20
CA LEU A 494 25.87 7.26 6.13
C LEU A 494 26.54 7.75 7.43
N LEU A 495 27.77 7.30 7.74
CA LEU A 495 28.54 7.72 8.91
C LEU A 495 29.16 9.12 8.75
N THR A 496 29.23 9.66 7.53
CA THR A 496 29.75 11.02 7.28
C THR A 496 28.65 12.09 7.25
N ALA A 497 27.39 11.71 7.01
CA ALA A 497 26.26 12.62 6.88
C ALA A 497 25.73 13.17 8.23
N SER A 498 26.05 12.53 9.36
CA SER A 498 25.66 13.00 10.71
C SER A 498 26.42 14.25 11.18
N SER A 499 27.44 14.70 10.43
CA SER A 499 28.24 15.89 10.77
C SER A 499 27.69 17.21 10.20
N THR A 500 26.66 17.19 9.36
CA THR A 500 26.15 18.40 8.68
C THR A 500 24.62 18.45 8.66
N GLN A 501 23.99 18.57 9.83
CA GLN A 501 22.68 19.24 9.99
C GLN A 501 22.28 19.26 11.48
N THR A 502 23.04 19.98 12.29
CA THR A 502 22.45 20.63 13.46
C THR A 502 21.98 22.00 12.97
N PRO A 503 20.68 22.34 13.02
CA PRO A 503 20.27 23.72 12.80
C PRO A 503 20.98 24.56 13.87
N MET A 504 21.83 25.50 13.45
CA MET A 504 22.36 26.50 14.38
C MET A 504 21.16 27.16 15.05
N GLY A 505 21.18 27.13 16.38
CA GLY A 505 20.16 27.74 17.22
C GLY A 505 19.92 29.19 16.80
N ILE A 506 18.64 29.55 16.76
CA ILE A 506 18.22 30.95 16.74
C ILE A 506 18.84 31.60 17.98
N ALA A 507 19.71 32.58 17.75
CA ALA A 507 20.27 33.40 18.80
C ALA A 507 19.12 34.05 19.59
N SER A 508 19.12 33.86 20.91
CA SER A 508 18.29 34.64 21.81
C SER A 508 18.83 36.06 21.85
N GLU A 509 18.06 37.02 21.35
CA GLU A 509 18.23 38.42 21.74
C GLU A 509 17.09 38.81 22.68
N VAL A 510 17.53 39.29 23.84
CA VAL A 510 16.91 40.06 24.94
C VAL A 510 15.45 40.47 24.79
#